data_AF-A0A7V7EE14-F1
#
_entry.id   AF-A0A7V7EE14-F1
#
_cell.length_a   1.000
_cell.length_b   1.000
_cell.length_c   1.000
_cell.angle_alpha   90.00
_cell.angle_beta   90.00
_cell.angle_gamma   90.00
#
_symmetry.space_group_name_H-M   'P 1'
#
loop_
_entity.id
_entity.type
_entity.pdbx_description
1 polymer ?
#
loop_
_entity_poly.entity_id
_entity_poly.type
_entity_poly.pdbx_seq_one_letter_code
_entity_poly.pdbx_strand_id
1 'polypeptide(L)'
;IIGLETKKQLEMADAYPDIIVGCIGGGSNYAGMFLPFVKDKIDGTKPDLRIVNVEPASCPTVTKGLYAYDFGDVAGLTPLLKMHTLGHEFIPPPVHAGGLRYHGMAPIICHLHKLGLVEARAEHQLGTFEAGVQFARTEGIISAPETDHAIRATIDEALKCKETGEAKTILLAHSGHGHFDMAAYEAYLAGKLEDYAYPEEAIKKALANLPKTG
;
A
#
# COMPACT_ATOMS: atom_id res chain seq x y z
N ILE A 1 -12.04 5.11 11.66
CA ILE A 1 -13.44 4.64 11.66
C ILE A 1 -13.60 3.39 10.80
N ILE A 2 -13.09 3.39 9.57
CA ILE A 2 -13.11 2.26 8.60
C ILE A 2 -12.99 0.88 9.28
N GLY A 3 -11.86 0.58 9.92
CA GLY A 3 -11.66 -0.74 10.53
C GLY A 3 -12.59 -1.08 11.70
N LEU A 4 -13.12 -0.08 12.41
CA LEU A 4 -14.11 -0.29 13.48
C LEU A 4 -15.46 -0.70 12.90
N GLU A 5 -15.86 -0.10 11.78
CA GLU A 5 -17.07 -0.47 11.04
C GLU A 5 -16.89 -1.86 10.41
N THR A 6 -15.74 -2.10 9.76
CA THR A 6 -15.43 -3.40 9.14
C THR A 6 -15.40 -4.54 10.16
N LYS A 7 -14.85 -4.34 11.36
CA LYS A 7 -14.92 -5.35 12.43
C LYS A 7 -16.36 -5.75 12.77
N LYS A 8 -17.26 -4.76 12.90
CA LYS A 8 -18.69 -5.03 13.17
C LYS A 8 -19.36 -5.75 12.00
N GLN A 9 -19.04 -5.36 10.77
CA GLN A 9 -19.60 -6.00 9.57
C GLN A 9 -19.15 -7.45 9.42
N LEU A 10 -17.89 -7.75 9.76
CA LEU A 10 -17.37 -9.12 9.77
C LEU A 10 -17.98 -9.97 10.88
N GLU A 11 -18.20 -9.41 12.07
CA GLU A 11 -18.93 -10.08 13.15
C GLU A 11 -20.35 -10.44 12.72
N MET A 12 -21.06 -9.53 12.03
CA MET A 12 -22.39 -9.79 11.46
C MET A 12 -22.39 -10.92 10.41
N ALA A 13 -21.25 -11.17 9.78
CA ALA A 13 -21.06 -12.22 8.78
C ALA A 13 -20.44 -13.51 9.36
N ASP A 14 -20.29 -13.60 10.69
CA ASP A 14 -19.58 -14.70 11.39
C ASP A 14 -18.19 -14.98 10.78
N ALA A 15 -17.47 -13.90 10.44
CA ALA A 15 -16.20 -13.95 9.72
C ALA A 15 -15.09 -13.19 10.46
N TYR A 16 -13.85 -13.57 10.19
CA TYR A 16 -12.66 -12.82 10.59
C TYR A 16 -11.56 -13.02 9.53
N PRO A 17 -10.81 -11.97 9.13
CA PRO A 17 -9.80 -12.10 8.10
C PRO A 17 -8.59 -12.90 8.58
N ASP A 18 -8.10 -13.79 7.73
CA ASP A 18 -6.75 -14.38 7.87
C ASP A 18 -5.70 -13.43 7.29
N ILE A 19 -6.08 -12.69 6.24
CA ILE A 19 -5.21 -11.75 5.54
C ILE A 19 -5.99 -10.44 5.31
N ILE A 20 -5.38 -9.31 5.66
CA ILE A 20 -5.87 -7.98 5.32
C ILE A 20 -4.89 -7.38 4.32
N VAL A 21 -5.37 -6.83 3.21
CA VAL A 21 -4.54 -6.25 2.14
C VAL A 21 -5.00 -4.83 1.84
N GLY A 22 -4.06 -3.91 1.65
CA GLY A 22 -4.40 -2.54 1.27
C GLY A 22 -3.21 -1.73 0.77
N CYS A 23 -3.51 -0.71 -0.02
CA CYS A 23 -2.49 0.13 -0.63
C CYS A 23 -2.04 1.25 0.31
N ILE A 24 -0.77 1.65 0.23
CA ILE A 24 -0.16 2.67 1.10
C ILE A 24 0.51 3.78 0.27
N GLY A 25 -0.08 4.98 0.33
CA GLY A 25 0.54 6.22 -0.16
C GLY A 25 1.32 6.88 0.97
N GLY A 26 0.63 7.68 1.79
CA GLY A 26 1.10 8.03 3.15
C GLY A 26 0.59 7.06 4.24
N GLY A 27 -0.30 6.14 3.88
CA GLY A 27 -0.77 5.04 4.73
C GLY A 27 -2.03 5.30 5.57
N SER A 28 -2.63 6.49 5.51
CA SER A 28 -3.78 6.85 6.34
C SER A 28 -5.02 5.94 6.13
N ASN A 29 -5.40 5.69 4.87
CA ASN A 29 -6.55 4.82 4.56
C ASN A 29 -6.37 3.43 5.19
N TYR A 30 -5.20 2.83 4.94
CA TYR A 30 -4.99 1.44 5.27
C TYR A 30 -4.72 1.25 6.76
N ALA A 31 -3.96 2.15 7.41
CA ALA A 31 -3.89 2.19 8.87
C ALA A 31 -5.28 2.34 9.51
N GLY A 32 -6.14 3.18 8.94
CA GLY A 32 -7.53 3.32 9.37
C GLY A 32 -8.35 2.02 9.29
N MET A 33 -8.01 1.14 8.35
CA MET A 33 -8.59 -0.21 8.19
C MET A 33 -7.98 -1.21 9.17
N PHE A 34 -6.66 -1.39 9.18
CA PHE A 34 -6.04 -2.54 9.87
C PHE A 34 -5.73 -2.28 11.35
N LEU A 35 -5.59 -1.02 11.82
CA LEU A 35 -5.20 -0.74 13.21
C LEU A 35 -6.16 -1.35 14.25
N PRO A 36 -7.49 -1.38 14.03
CA PRO A 36 -8.39 -2.12 14.91
C PRO A 36 -8.11 -3.62 14.99
N PHE A 37 -7.57 -4.23 13.92
CA PHE A 37 -7.25 -5.66 13.83
C PHE A 37 -5.84 -6.00 14.33
N VAL A 38 -4.85 -5.11 14.13
CA VAL A 38 -3.48 -5.38 14.60
C VAL A 38 -3.41 -5.54 16.12
N LYS A 39 -4.35 -4.94 16.86
CA LYS A 39 -4.51 -5.18 18.30
C LYS A 39 -4.64 -6.67 18.61
N ASP A 40 -5.50 -7.38 17.89
CA ASP A 40 -5.78 -8.81 18.10
C ASP A 40 -4.55 -9.67 17.77
N LYS A 41 -3.69 -9.20 16.88
CA LYS A 41 -2.38 -9.82 16.61
C LYS A 41 -1.41 -9.58 17.76
N ILE A 42 -1.33 -8.35 18.26
CA ILE A 42 -0.43 -7.93 19.34
C ILE A 42 -0.77 -8.62 20.66
N ASP A 43 -2.05 -8.79 20.98
CA ASP A 43 -2.50 -9.45 22.22
C ASP A 43 -2.53 -10.98 22.12
N GLY A 44 -2.25 -11.54 20.93
CA GLY A 44 -2.17 -12.98 20.70
C GLY A 44 -3.52 -13.65 20.43
N THR A 45 -4.62 -12.91 20.30
CA THR A 45 -5.93 -13.47 19.92
C THR A 45 -5.93 -14.00 18.48
N LYS A 46 -5.21 -13.33 17.58
CA LYS A 46 -5.07 -13.65 16.15
C LYS A 46 -3.61 -13.56 15.72
N PRO A 47 -2.72 -14.42 16.25
CA PRO A 47 -1.27 -14.29 16.07
C PRO A 47 -0.85 -14.47 14.60
N ASP A 48 -1.60 -15.28 13.85
CA ASP A 48 -1.34 -15.61 12.44
C ASP A 48 -1.94 -14.61 11.45
N LEU A 49 -2.63 -13.56 11.93
CA LEU A 49 -3.21 -12.52 11.07
C LEU A 49 -2.12 -11.87 10.22
N ARG A 50 -2.26 -11.89 8.91
CA ARG A 50 -1.37 -11.19 7.99
C ARG A 50 -1.96 -9.83 7.62
N ILE A 51 -1.12 -8.80 7.65
CA ILE A 51 -1.49 -7.43 7.27
C ILE A 51 -0.47 -6.99 6.23
N VAL A 52 -0.91 -6.82 4.99
CA VAL A 52 -0.06 -6.62 3.82
C VAL A 52 -0.23 -5.20 3.29
N ASN A 53 0.79 -4.36 3.53
CA ASN A 53 0.87 -3.02 2.95
C ASN A 53 1.42 -3.13 1.51
N VAL A 54 0.70 -2.57 0.54
CA VAL A 54 1.09 -2.62 -0.87
C VAL A 54 1.42 -1.23 -1.38
N GLU A 55 2.60 -1.07 -1.96
CA GLU A 55 3.09 0.21 -2.50
C GLU A 55 3.54 0.04 -3.96
N PRO A 56 3.80 1.12 -4.71
CA PRO A 56 4.31 1.00 -6.08
C PRO A 56 5.83 0.74 -6.09
N ALA A 57 6.31 -0.09 -7.01
CA ALA A 57 7.73 -0.30 -7.25
C ALA A 57 8.46 0.97 -7.75
N SER A 58 7.70 1.94 -8.29
CA SER A 58 8.19 3.25 -8.74
C SER A 58 8.32 4.26 -7.59
N CYS A 59 7.66 4.04 -6.45
CA CYS A 59 7.80 4.83 -5.21
C CYS A 59 7.88 3.88 -4.00
N PRO A 60 8.99 3.10 -3.86
CA PRO A 60 9.09 1.99 -2.91
C PRO A 60 9.49 2.47 -1.49
N THR A 61 8.61 3.25 -0.86
CA THR A 61 8.88 3.96 0.40
C THR A 61 9.19 3.02 1.56
N VAL A 62 8.40 1.97 1.79
CA VAL A 62 8.58 1.05 2.93
C VAL A 62 9.52 -0.10 2.57
N THR A 63 9.46 -0.61 1.34
CA THR A 63 10.27 -1.76 0.91
C THR A 63 11.73 -1.42 0.63
N LYS A 64 12.04 -0.16 0.27
CA LYS A 64 13.41 0.29 -0.03
C LYS A 64 13.83 1.60 0.64
N GLY A 65 12.90 2.41 1.13
CA GLY A 65 13.22 3.69 1.77
C GLY A 65 13.94 3.52 3.11
N LEU A 66 14.63 4.57 3.55
CA LEU A 66 15.39 4.55 4.79
C LEU A 66 14.49 4.88 5.98
N TYR A 67 14.63 4.15 7.08
CA TYR A 67 13.95 4.50 8.34
C TYR A 67 14.69 5.62 9.10
N ALA A 68 14.43 6.86 8.71
CA ALA A 68 15.13 8.06 9.15
C ALA A 68 14.16 9.12 9.72
N TYR A 69 14.72 10.21 10.24
CA TYR A 69 13.94 11.43 10.49
C TYR A 69 13.91 12.25 9.21
N ASP A 70 12.74 12.71 8.82
CA ASP A 70 12.54 13.54 7.63
C ASP A 70 11.29 14.42 7.78
N PHE A 71 11.14 15.40 6.90
CA PHE A 71 9.94 16.22 6.83
C PHE A 71 8.76 15.42 6.25
N GLY A 72 7.57 15.62 6.84
CA GLY A 72 6.31 15.07 6.35
C GLY A 72 5.69 15.85 5.19
N ASP A 73 6.40 16.84 4.66
CA ASP A 73 5.97 17.63 3.51
C ASP A 73 7.20 18.09 2.72
N VAL A 74 7.00 18.30 1.42
CA VAL A 74 8.06 18.74 0.49
C VAL A 74 8.61 20.14 0.82
N ALA A 75 7.83 20.98 1.53
CA ALA A 75 8.24 22.34 1.87
C ALA A 75 9.05 22.43 3.18
N GLY A 76 9.18 21.33 3.92
CA GLY A 76 9.93 21.27 5.18
C GLY A 76 9.29 22.07 6.32
N LEU A 77 7.96 22.24 6.32
CA LEU A 77 7.24 23.02 7.34
C LEU A 77 6.76 22.18 8.53
N THR A 78 6.65 20.87 8.35
CA THR A 78 6.32 19.94 9.42
C THR A 78 7.49 19.74 10.39
N PRO A 79 7.22 19.33 11.64
CA PRO A 79 8.26 18.74 12.48
C PRO A 79 8.84 17.48 11.82
N LEU A 80 10.08 17.13 12.19
CA LEU A 80 10.69 15.89 11.73
C LEU A 80 9.96 14.67 12.29
N LEU A 81 9.66 13.72 11.42
CA LEU A 81 8.98 12.47 11.74
C LEU A 81 9.92 11.29 11.54
N LYS A 82 9.94 10.34 12.47
CA LYS A 82 10.66 9.08 12.29
C LYS A 82 9.84 8.16 11.38
N MET A 83 10.24 8.03 10.13
CA MET A 83 9.50 7.29 9.10
C MET A 83 10.42 6.63 8.07
N HIS A 84 9.90 5.65 7.35
CA HIS A 84 10.50 5.24 6.08
C HIS A 84 10.27 6.37 5.08
N THR A 85 11.33 6.73 4.35
CA THR A 85 11.30 7.87 3.42
C THR A 85 12.18 7.60 2.19
N LEU A 86 11.76 8.13 1.05
CA LEU A 86 12.57 8.30 -0.16
C LEU A 86 13.28 9.67 -0.20
N GLY A 87 13.11 10.49 0.85
CA GLY A 87 13.52 11.89 0.96
C GLY A 87 12.39 12.84 0.56
N HIS A 88 12.14 13.90 1.34
CA HIS A 88 11.06 14.87 1.07
C HIS A 88 11.16 15.61 -0.28
N GLU A 89 12.33 15.63 -0.89
CA GLU A 89 12.56 16.17 -2.25
C GLU A 89 12.33 15.13 -3.36
N PHE A 90 11.91 13.90 -3.03
CA PHE A 90 11.67 12.84 -4.00
C PHE A 90 10.60 13.26 -5.02
N ILE A 91 10.90 12.99 -6.30
CA ILE A 91 9.98 13.21 -7.41
C ILE A 91 9.70 11.85 -8.07
N PRO A 92 8.44 11.38 -8.09
CA PRO A 92 8.05 10.17 -8.80
C PRO A 92 8.44 10.21 -10.29
N PRO A 93 8.77 9.06 -10.90
CA PRO A 93 9.11 9.02 -12.32
C PRO A 93 7.91 9.45 -13.19
N PRO A 94 8.12 10.19 -14.30
CA PRO A 94 7.03 10.73 -15.12
C PRO A 94 6.08 9.68 -15.73
N VAL A 95 6.56 8.46 -15.90
CA VAL A 95 5.80 7.33 -16.45
C VAL A 95 4.83 6.71 -15.44
N HIS A 96 4.88 7.12 -14.17
CA HIS A 96 4.07 6.54 -13.11
C HIS A 96 2.65 7.11 -13.08
N ALA A 97 1.67 6.23 -13.31
CA ALA A 97 0.24 6.58 -13.31
C ALA A 97 -0.55 5.90 -12.18
N GLY A 98 0.10 5.09 -11.35
CA GLY A 98 -0.55 4.28 -10.29
C GLY A 98 -0.87 5.02 -8.98
N GLY A 99 -0.74 6.35 -8.91
CA GLY A 99 -0.97 7.09 -7.67
C GLY A 99 0.11 6.85 -6.60
N LEU A 100 -0.22 6.86 -5.31
CA LEU A 100 0.70 6.48 -4.21
C LEU A 100 2.10 7.15 -4.25
N ARG A 101 2.15 8.43 -4.63
CA ARG A 101 3.38 9.17 -4.96
C ARG A 101 4.15 9.74 -3.77
N TYR A 102 3.57 9.67 -2.58
CA TYR A 102 4.10 10.35 -1.40
C TYR A 102 5.41 9.70 -0.92
N HIS A 103 6.39 10.52 -0.56
CA HIS A 103 7.77 10.09 -0.30
C HIS A 103 7.97 9.39 1.04
N GLY A 104 7.07 9.64 2.00
CA GLY A 104 7.17 9.16 3.37
C GLY A 104 6.06 8.19 3.74
N MET A 105 6.16 7.58 4.91
CA MET A 105 5.12 6.68 5.42
C MET A 105 4.73 7.05 6.84
N ALA A 106 3.46 6.85 7.22
CA ALA A 106 3.00 7.11 8.58
C ALA A 106 3.92 6.43 9.62
N PRO A 107 4.41 7.16 10.65
CA PRO A 107 5.33 6.61 11.65
C PRO A 107 4.83 5.33 12.32
N ILE A 108 3.51 5.21 12.53
CA ILE A 108 2.91 4.02 13.12
C ILE A 108 3.06 2.79 12.21
N ILE A 109 2.87 2.92 10.89
CA ILE A 109 3.10 1.82 9.93
C ILE A 109 4.57 1.44 9.93
N CYS A 110 5.47 2.43 9.92
CA CYS A 110 6.91 2.19 9.94
C CYS A 110 7.34 1.40 11.17
N HIS A 111 6.80 1.77 12.34
CA HIS A 111 7.10 1.10 13.59
C HIS A 111 6.55 -0.34 13.60
N LEU A 112 5.30 -0.54 13.19
CA LEU A 112 4.70 -1.87 13.10
C LEU A 112 5.43 -2.76 12.10
N HIS A 113 5.90 -2.20 10.97
CA HIS A 113 6.69 -2.94 9.99
C HIS A 113 8.05 -3.35 10.58
N LYS A 114 8.73 -2.44 11.27
CA LYS A 114 10.00 -2.73 11.97
C LYS A 114 9.83 -3.82 13.04
N LEU A 115 8.67 -3.89 13.70
CA LEU A 115 8.36 -4.94 14.67
C LEU A 115 7.96 -6.29 14.04
N GLY A 116 7.84 -6.37 12.71
CA GLY A 116 7.39 -7.58 12.01
C GLY A 116 5.88 -7.86 12.16
N LEU A 117 5.10 -6.89 12.62
CA LEU A 117 3.65 -7.05 12.81
C LEU A 117 2.87 -6.89 11.51
N VAL A 118 3.41 -6.11 10.56
CA VAL A 118 2.85 -5.89 9.23
C VAL A 118 3.91 -6.10 8.14
N GLU A 119 3.46 -6.62 7.01
CA GLU A 119 4.25 -6.91 5.81
C GLU A 119 4.22 -5.71 4.86
N ALA A 120 5.22 -5.61 3.98
CA ALA A 120 5.24 -4.64 2.89
C ALA A 120 5.68 -5.32 1.59
N ARG A 121 5.00 -5.02 0.49
CA ARG A 121 5.37 -5.46 -0.88
C ARG A 121 5.17 -4.33 -1.88
N ALA A 122 5.98 -4.34 -2.93
CA ALA A 122 5.92 -3.33 -3.98
C ALA A 122 5.44 -3.95 -5.31
N GLU A 123 4.51 -3.29 -5.98
CA GLU A 123 3.91 -3.75 -7.23
C GLU A 123 4.29 -2.87 -8.42
N HIS A 124 4.43 -3.52 -9.56
CA HIS A 124 4.63 -2.89 -10.85
C HIS A 124 3.28 -2.46 -11.45
N GLN A 125 3.21 -1.23 -11.97
CA GLN A 125 1.93 -0.62 -12.34
C GLN A 125 1.20 -1.37 -13.45
N LEU A 126 1.90 -2.01 -14.40
CA LEU A 126 1.23 -2.78 -15.45
C LEU A 126 0.40 -3.93 -14.85
N GLY A 127 0.94 -4.63 -13.86
CA GLY A 127 0.25 -5.70 -13.15
C GLY A 127 -0.90 -5.18 -12.28
N THR A 128 -0.79 -3.97 -11.73
CA THR A 128 -1.89 -3.37 -10.96
C THR A 128 -3.05 -2.99 -11.87
N PHE A 129 -2.80 -2.31 -12.99
CA PHE A 129 -3.85 -1.96 -13.95
C PHE A 129 -4.52 -3.19 -14.58
N GLU A 130 -3.75 -4.26 -14.86
CA GLU A 130 -4.32 -5.55 -15.28
C GLU A 130 -5.32 -6.07 -14.24
N ALA A 131 -4.92 -6.08 -12.97
CA ALA A 131 -5.77 -6.52 -11.86
C ALA A 131 -7.02 -5.63 -11.68
N GLY A 132 -6.87 -4.31 -11.85
CA GLY A 132 -8.00 -3.36 -11.82
C GLY A 132 -9.01 -3.62 -12.94
N VAL A 133 -8.53 -3.83 -14.17
CA VAL A 133 -9.40 -4.17 -15.31
C VAL A 133 -10.09 -5.52 -15.10
N GLN A 134 -9.37 -6.52 -14.57
CA GLN A 134 -9.97 -7.80 -14.20
C GLN A 134 -11.09 -7.60 -13.17
N PHE A 135 -10.82 -6.86 -12.09
CA PHE A 135 -11.78 -6.60 -11.02
C PHE A 135 -13.02 -5.84 -11.53
N ALA A 136 -12.84 -4.85 -12.40
CA ALA A 136 -13.96 -4.14 -13.02
C ALA A 136 -14.84 -5.07 -13.89
N ARG A 137 -14.24 -6.05 -14.58
CA ARG A 137 -14.96 -7.01 -15.41
C ARG A 137 -15.67 -8.09 -14.61
N THR A 138 -15.14 -8.48 -13.45
CA THR A 138 -15.73 -9.55 -12.62
C THR A 138 -16.72 -9.00 -11.59
N GLU A 139 -16.39 -7.88 -10.94
CA GLU A 139 -17.16 -7.30 -9.83
C GLU A 139 -17.98 -6.06 -10.23
N GLY A 140 -17.75 -5.49 -11.42
CA GLY A 140 -18.48 -4.32 -11.92
C GLY A 140 -18.06 -2.99 -11.29
N ILE A 141 -16.94 -2.94 -10.56
CA ILE A 141 -16.43 -1.73 -9.90
C ILE A 141 -15.14 -1.26 -10.58
N ILE A 142 -15.14 -0.01 -11.07
CA ILE A 142 -13.92 0.66 -11.53
C ILE A 142 -13.19 1.23 -10.31
N SER A 143 -12.03 0.66 -9.98
CA SER A 143 -11.23 1.01 -8.81
C SER A 143 -10.28 2.18 -9.09
N ALA A 144 -9.80 2.88 -8.07
CA ALA A 144 -8.74 3.86 -8.26
C ALA A 144 -7.41 3.15 -8.59
N PRO A 145 -6.51 3.74 -9.40
CA PRO A 145 -5.18 3.18 -9.67
C PRO A 145 -4.38 2.89 -8.39
N GLU A 146 -4.57 3.67 -7.33
CA GLU A 146 -4.02 3.37 -6.00
C GLU A 146 -4.54 2.02 -5.46
N THR A 147 -5.86 1.81 -5.51
CA THR A 147 -6.53 0.61 -4.99
C THR A 147 -6.14 -0.65 -5.78
N ASP A 148 -5.85 -0.50 -7.07
CA ASP A 148 -5.42 -1.60 -7.95
C ASP A 148 -4.16 -2.31 -7.45
N HIS A 149 -3.30 -1.64 -6.69
CA HIS A 149 -2.15 -2.25 -6.02
C HIS A 149 -2.61 -3.32 -5.01
N ALA A 150 -3.59 -2.97 -4.18
CA ALA A 150 -4.16 -3.89 -3.22
C ALA A 150 -4.91 -5.03 -3.90
N ILE A 151 -5.65 -4.73 -4.98
CA ILE A 151 -6.38 -5.74 -5.77
C ILE A 151 -5.41 -6.77 -6.35
N ARG A 152 -4.30 -6.34 -6.97
CA ARG A 152 -3.25 -7.26 -7.47
C ARG A 152 -2.76 -8.20 -6.38
N ALA A 153 -2.41 -7.66 -5.23
CA ALA A 153 -1.94 -8.46 -4.10
C ALA A 153 -3.03 -9.41 -3.55
N THR A 154 -4.29 -8.97 -3.50
CA THR A 154 -5.43 -9.82 -3.10
C THR A 154 -5.64 -10.98 -4.06
N ILE A 155 -5.55 -10.74 -5.37
CA ILE A 155 -5.65 -11.79 -6.40
C ILE A 155 -4.50 -12.79 -6.22
N ASP A 156 -3.27 -12.34 -5.97
CA ASP A 156 -2.14 -13.25 -5.72
C ASP A 156 -2.36 -14.14 -4.50
N GLU A 157 -2.85 -13.59 -3.39
CA GLU A 157 -3.13 -14.36 -2.18
C GLU A 157 -4.27 -15.38 -2.42
N ALA A 158 -5.29 -15.01 -3.20
CA ALA A 158 -6.35 -15.94 -3.58
C ALA A 158 -5.83 -17.07 -4.50
N LEU A 159 -4.92 -16.77 -5.44
CA LEU A 159 -4.28 -17.77 -6.28
C LEU A 159 -3.39 -18.72 -5.47
N LYS A 160 -2.65 -18.22 -4.49
CA LYS A 160 -1.90 -19.06 -3.54
C LYS A 160 -2.82 -20.01 -2.77
N CYS A 161 -3.96 -19.52 -2.29
CA CYS A 161 -4.96 -20.35 -1.61
C CYS A 161 -5.50 -21.46 -2.53
N LYS A 162 -5.69 -21.17 -3.83
CA LYS A 162 -6.07 -22.17 -4.82
C LYS A 162 -4.98 -23.23 -5.03
N GLU A 163 -3.71 -22.83 -5.04
CA GLU A 163 -2.57 -23.75 -5.19
C GLU A 163 -2.39 -24.65 -3.96
N THR A 164 -2.56 -24.11 -2.75
CA THR A 164 -2.41 -24.87 -1.50
C THR A 164 -3.66 -25.66 -1.10
N GLY A 165 -4.83 -25.27 -1.62
CA GLY A 165 -6.13 -25.81 -1.21
C GLY A 165 -6.62 -25.28 0.15
N GLU A 166 -5.92 -24.30 0.73
CA GLU A 166 -6.32 -23.66 2.00
C GLU A 166 -7.41 -22.62 1.76
N ALA A 167 -8.54 -22.74 2.46
CA ALA A 167 -9.55 -21.69 2.48
C ALA A 167 -9.13 -20.58 3.46
N LYS A 168 -9.07 -19.33 2.97
CA LYS A 168 -8.77 -18.14 3.78
C LYS A 168 -9.75 -17.01 3.51
N THR A 169 -10.07 -16.25 4.54
CA THR A 169 -10.80 -14.99 4.44
C THR A 169 -9.81 -13.86 4.16
N ILE A 170 -9.91 -13.24 2.98
CA ILE A 170 -9.05 -12.12 2.57
C ILE A 170 -9.87 -10.83 2.58
N LEU A 171 -9.51 -9.89 3.46
CA LEU A 171 -10.12 -8.57 3.53
C LEU A 171 -9.33 -7.57 2.67
N LEU A 172 -9.93 -7.11 1.59
CA LEU A 172 -9.41 -6.04 0.74
C LEU A 172 -9.86 -4.67 1.24
N ALA A 173 -8.91 -3.78 1.55
CA ALA A 173 -9.17 -2.37 1.80
C ALA A 173 -9.35 -1.62 0.48
N HIS A 174 -10.57 -1.64 -0.07
CA HIS A 174 -10.91 -0.93 -1.30
C HIS A 174 -11.03 0.58 -1.02
N SER A 175 -10.01 1.35 -1.36
CA SER A 175 -9.84 2.73 -0.88
C SER A 175 -10.57 3.80 -1.71
N GLY A 176 -11.02 3.47 -2.92
CA GLY A 176 -11.68 4.43 -3.79
C GLY A 176 -11.99 3.91 -5.19
N HIS A 177 -12.85 4.63 -5.90
CA HIS A 177 -13.23 4.34 -7.28
C HIS A 177 -12.37 5.12 -8.29
N GLY A 178 -12.26 4.62 -9.51
CA GLY A 178 -11.43 5.22 -10.57
C GLY A 178 -12.18 6.13 -11.56
N HIS A 179 -13.43 6.50 -11.29
CA HIS A 179 -14.25 7.29 -12.22
C HIS A 179 -13.60 8.62 -12.66
N PHE A 180 -12.69 9.17 -11.85
CA PHE A 180 -11.96 10.41 -12.16
C PHE A 180 -10.50 10.17 -12.57
N ASP A 181 -10.08 8.91 -12.67
CA ASP A 181 -8.72 8.48 -13.01
C ASP A 181 -8.67 7.80 -14.38
N MET A 182 -9.71 8.01 -15.20
CA MET A 182 -9.88 7.35 -16.51
C MET A 182 -8.72 7.61 -17.48
N ALA A 183 -8.01 8.74 -17.35
CA ALA A 183 -6.83 9.02 -18.16
C ALA A 183 -5.69 8.01 -17.91
N ALA A 184 -5.55 7.51 -16.68
CA ALA A 184 -4.56 6.51 -16.32
C ALA A 184 -4.92 5.14 -16.91
N TYR A 185 -6.20 4.75 -16.82
CA TYR A 185 -6.72 3.55 -17.50
C TYR A 185 -6.60 3.66 -19.02
N GLU A 186 -6.88 4.82 -19.61
CA GLU A 186 -6.70 5.03 -21.05
C GLU A 186 -5.24 4.85 -21.46
N ALA A 187 -4.30 5.41 -20.69
CA ALA A 187 -2.88 5.22 -20.94
C ALA A 187 -2.47 3.75 -20.88
N TYR A 188 -2.98 2.99 -19.90
CA TYR A 188 -2.77 1.55 -19.80
C TYR A 188 -3.32 0.80 -21.02
N LEU A 189 -4.60 1.02 -21.35
CA LEU A 189 -5.28 0.35 -22.46
C LEU A 189 -4.68 0.70 -23.83
N ALA A 190 -4.10 1.90 -23.97
CA ALA A 190 -3.39 2.34 -25.15
C ALA A 190 -1.93 1.83 -25.21
N GLY A 191 -1.47 1.04 -24.22
CA GLY A 191 -0.10 0.52 -24.16
C GLY A 191 0.97 1.59 -23.95
N LYS A 192 0.61 2.72 -23.32
CA LYS A 192 1.52 3.86 -23.07
C LYS A 192 2.22 3.81 -21.71
N LEU A 193 1.79 2.91 -20.81
CA LEU A 193 2.43 2.72 -19.51
C LEU A 193 3.57 1.72 -19.61
N GLU A 194 4.57 1.92 -18.77
CA GLU A 194 5.73 1.04 -18.64
C GLU A 194 6.03 0.80 -17.17
N ASP A 195 6.55 -0.38 -16.85
CA ASP A 195 7.02 -0.65 -15.50
C ASP A 195 8.32 0.07 -15.21
N TYR A 196 8.38 0.69 -14.04
CA TYR A 196 9.57 1.38 -13.57
C TYR A 196 9.84 1.02 -12.11
N ALA A 197 10.94 0.29 -11.87
CA ALA A 197 11.47 0.10 -10.53
C ALA A 197 12.37 1.28 -10.17
N TYR A 198 12.08 1.97 -9.07
CA TYR A 198 12.91 3.12 -8.68
C TYR A 198 14.35 2.67 -8.34
N PRO A 199 15.40 3.23 -8.98
CA PRO A 199 16.77 2.77 -8.80
C PRO A 199 17.30 3.01 -7.39
N GLU A 200 18.01 2.04 -6.81
CA GLU A 200 18.59 2.17 -5.47
C GLU A 200 19.57 3.35 -5.34
N GLU A 201 20.36 3.62 -6.38
CA GLU A 201 21.29 4.75 -6.40
C GLU A 201 20.56 6.10 -6.36
N ALA A 202 19.37 6.18 -6.97
CA ALA A 202 18.54 7.38 -6.89
C ALA A 202 17.98 7.59 -5.48
N ILE A 203 17.62 6.50 -4.78
CA ILE A 203 17.23 6.54 -3.35
C ILE A 203 18.41 7.04 -2.52
N LYS A 204 19.59 6.42 -2.62
CA LYS A 204 20.80 6.81 -1.86
C LYS A 204 21.13 8.30 -2.07
N LYS A 205 21.00 8.80 -3.30
CA LYS A 205 21.24 10.21 -3.61
C LYS A 205 20.22 11.13 -2.93
N ALA A 206 18.93 10.80 -2.99
CA ALA A 206 17.89 11.60 -2.33
C ALA A 206 18.06 11.61 -0.80
N LEU A 207 18.49 10.48 -0.23
CA LEU A 207 18.76 10.35 1.21
C LEU A 207 19.94 11.20 1.71
N ALA A 208 20.85 11.64 0.83
CA ALA A 208 21.95 12.53 1.20
C ALA A 208 21.47 13.92 1.64
N ASN A 209 20.26 14.32 1.23
CA ASN A 209 19.65 15.60 1.56
C ASN A 209 18.76 15.55 2.81
N LEU A 210 18.73 14.42 3.53
CA LEU A 210 17.93 14.31 4.74
C LEU A 210 18.37 15.34 5.80
N PRO A 211 17.42 15.84 6.61
CA PRO A 211 17.73 16.75 7.69
C PRO A 211 18.68 16.08 8.68
N LYS A 212 19.76 16.79 9.05
CA LYS A 212 20.72 16.30 10.05
C LYS A 212 20.07 16.31 11.42
N THR A 213 19.84 15.13 11.98
CA THR A 213 19.45 14.97 13.39
C THR A 213 20.70 14.66 14.21
N GLY A 214 20.88 15.40 15.31
CA GLY A 214 21.97 15.18 16.28
C GLY A 214 21.79 13.94 17.14
#